data_AF-A0A7Y0AYW1-F1
#
_entry.id   AF-A0A7Y0AYW1-F1
#
_cell.length_a   1.000
_cell.length_b   1.000
_cell.length_c   1.000
_cell.angle_alpha   90.00
_cell.angle_beta   90.00
_cell.angle_gamma   90.00
#
_symmetry.space_group_name_H-M   'P 1'
#
loop_
_entity.id
_entity.type
_entity.pdbx_description
1 polymer ?
#
loop_
_entity_poly.entity_id
_entity_poly.type
_entity_poly.pdbx_seq_one_letter_code
_entity_poly.pdbx_strand_id
1 'polypeptide(L)'
;MKSVWTILPAALLLAGPALANKVFVTNERGNSVTVLDSKTWEKIGEFPAGNRPRGITISPDGKELYVCASDDDAVRVFDPETYKELHTLPSGPDPELFALNPSGNPLYIANEDDNLVTVVDTKSHQVLAEIPVGVEPEGVAVSPDAKTLINTSETTNMAHFIDTSTFEIVHNVLVDQRPRYAEFTADGKKLYVSAEIGGTVSVINLGGEGEPKVDKKISFEVPGVLHEWLQPVGIKATSDGSRIFVALGPANRVAVIDAKTDEVLDYLLVGQRVWQMAFTPGEEFLVVTNGNSNDVSIIDVKAEKVIRSVPVGEQPWGVVVAPN
;
A
#
# COMPACT_ATOMS: atom_id res chain seq x y z
N MET A 1 -0.47 49.48 -51.47
CA MET A 1 0.24 48.30 -50.93
C MET A 1 0.88 48.63 -49.59
N LYS A 2 0.25 48.30 -48.46
CA LYS A 2 0.90 48.02 -47.17
C LYS A 2 -0.02 47.06 -46.40
N SER A 3 0.29 45.78 -46.43
CA SER A 3 -0.39 44.73 -45.66
C SER A 3 0.07 44.82 -44.20
N VAL A 4 -0.86 45.07 -43.28
CA VAL A 4 -0.62 44.98 -41.85
C VAL A 4 -0.80 43.51 -41.47
N TRP A 5 0.29 42.85 -41.08
CA TRP A 5 0.26 41.50 -40.53
C TRP A 5 -0.03 41.59 -39.04
N THR A 6 -1.21 41.11 -38.63
CA THR A 6 -1.56 40.93 -37.22
C THR A 6 -0.90 39.64 -36.75
N ILE A 7 0.15 39.75 -35.94
CA ILE A 7 0.77 38.59 -35.27
C ILE A 7 -0.10 38.29 -34.05
N LEU A 8 -0.81 37.16 -34.07
CA LEU A 8 -1.43 36.58 -32.88
C LEU A 8 -0.31 35.99 -32.00
N PRO A 9 -0.22 36.30 -30.69
CA PRO A 9 0.67 35.57 -29.82
C PRO A 9 0.08 34.17 -29.58
N ALA A 10 0.82 33.13 -29.95
CA ALA A 10 0.53 31.77 -29.54
C ALA A 10 0.81 31.68 -28.03
N ALA A 11 -0.26 31.53 -27.23
CA ALA A 11 -0.12 31.21 -25.82
C ALA A 11 0.40 29.76 -25.71
N LEU A 12 1.69 29.61 -25.38
CA LEU A 12 2.18 28.35 -24.85
C LEU A 12 1.54 28.13 -23.49
N LEU A 13 0.55 27.23 -23.43
CA LEU A 13 0.15 26.59 -22.19
C LEU A 13 1.35 25.78 -21.69
N LEU A 14 2.09 26.33 -20.74
CA LEU A 14 3.02 25.55 -19.93
C LEU A 14 2.16 24.59 -19.11
N ALA A 15 2.17 23.31 -19.49
CA ALA A 15 1.74 22.24 -18.59
C ALA A 15 2.58 22.38 -17.32
N GLY A 16 1.94 22.63 -16.19
CA GLY A 16 2.63 22.64 -14.89
C GLY A 16 3.32 21.28 -14.68
N PRO A 17 4.44 21.22 -13.92
CA PRO A 17 5.01 19.95 -13.56
C PRO A 17 3.91 19.12 -12.89
N ALA A 18 3.59 18.01 -13.53
CA ALA A 18 2.69 17.00 -13.02
C ALA A 18 3.19 16.50 -11.67
N LEU A 19 2.28 15.97 -10.85
CA LEU A 19 2.53 15.26 -9.58
C LEU A 19 3.64 14.20 -9.66
N ALA A 20 4.02 13.80 -10.88
CA ALA A 20 5.27 13.12 -11.18
C ALA A 20 6.37 13.57 -10.21
N ASN A 21 6.94 12.60 -9.52
CA ASN A 21 8.05 12.71 -8.57
C ASN A 21 7.73 12.95 -7.09
N LYS A 22 6.49 12.82 -6.61
CA LYS A 22 6.23 12.88 -5.16
C LYS A 22 6.08 11.50 -4.53
N VAL A 23 6.78 11.29 -3.42
CA VAL A 23 6.61 10.14 -2.52
C VAL A 23 6.07 10.65 -1.20
N PHE A 24 4.95 10.11 -0.75
CA PHE A 24 4.30 10.47 0.50
C PHE A 24 4.47 9.34 1.51
N VAL A 25 4.98 9.66 2.70
CA VAL A 25 5.28 8.68 3.76
C VAL A 25 4.54 9.10 5.02
N THR A 26 3.64 8.25 5.54
CA THR A 26 2.99 8.49 6.82
C THR A 26 3.96 8.21 7.96
N ASN A 27 4.01 9.13 8.93
CA ASN A 27 4.83 9.03 10.14
C ASN A 27 3.89 8.80 11.32
N GLU A 28 3.72 7.54 11.68
CA GLU A 28 2.68 7.08 12.62
C GLU A 28 2.76 7.82 13.95
N ARG A 29 3.95 7.89 14.56
CA ARG A 29 4.12 8.58 15.85
C ARG A 29 4.31 10.08 15.70
N GLY A 30 4.73 10.53 14.52
CA GLY A 30 4.90 11.95 14.19
C GLY A 30 3.60 12.69 13.87
N ASN A 31 2.48 11.98 13.68
CA ASN A 31 1.18 12.55 13.27
C ASN A 31 1.26 13.39 11.98
N SER A 32 2.16 13.00 11.07
CA SER A 32 2.48 13.78 9.87
C SER A 32 2.67 12.89 8.65
N VAL A 33 2.71 13.50 7.47
CA VAL A 33 3.18 12.90 6.23
C VAL A 33 4.42 13.65 5.74
N THR A 34 5.52 12.94 5.54
CA THR A 34 6.71 13.46 4.85
C THR A 34 6.56 13.33 3.34
N VAL A 35 7.00 14.35 2.60
CA VAL A 35 7.00 14.36 1.13
C VAL A 35 8.43 14.40 0.62
N LEU A 36 8.80 13.42 -0.21
CA LEU A 36 10.09 13.33 -0.87
C LEU A 36 9.94 13.56 -2.38
N ASP A 37 10.97 14.13 -3.00
CA ASP A 37 11.12 14.12 -4.45
C ASP A 37 11.72 12.77 -4.90
N SER A 38 11.07 12.02 -5.79
CA SER A 38 11.53 10.67 -6.19
C SER A 38 12.72 10.66 -7.15
N LYS A 39 13.17 11.81 -7.65
CA LYS A 39 14.38 11.92 -8.49
C LYS A 39 15.61 12.22 -7.64
N THR A 40 15.48 13.15 -6.69
CA THR A 40 16.59 13.58 -5.84
C THR A 40 16.61 12.86 -4.49
N TRP A 41 15.49 12.28 -4.07
CA TRP A 41 15.21 11.73 -2.74
C TRP A 41 15.35 12.75 -1.62
N GLU A 42 15.22 14.04 -1.94
CA GLU A 42 15.24 15.11 -0.95
C GLU A 42 13.85 15.29 -0.34
N LYS A 43 13.81 15.63 0.95
CA LYS A 43 12.57 16.04 1.61
C LYS A 43 12.16 17.42 1.11
N ILE A 44 10.98 17.48 0.48
CA ILE A 44 10.40 18.69 -0.11
C ILE A 44 9.18 19.21 0.65
N GLY A 45 8.69 18.45 1.64
CA GLY A 45 7.57 18.87 2.46
C GLY A 45 7.33 17.97 3.66
N GLU A 46 6.53 18.47 4.58
CA GLU A 46 5.89 17.69 5.65
C GLU A 46 4.64 18.44 6.10
N PHE A 47 3.55 17.72 6.37
CA PHE A 47 2.30 18.29 6.82
C PHE A 47 1.60 17.39 7.85
N PRO A 48 0.83 17.96 8.79
CA PRO A 48 0.06 17.17 9.75
C PRO A 48 -1.02 16.36 9.03
N ALA A 49 -1.24 15.12 9.45
CA ALA A 49 -2.13 14.18 8.75
C ALA A 49 -3.17 13.50 9.65
N GLY A 50 -3.38 14.03 10.86
CA GLY A 50 -4.22 13.41 11.90
C GLY A 50 -3.40 12.57 12.87
N ASN A 51 -4.07 11.99 13.87
CA ASN A 51 -3.41 11.15 14.87
C ASN A 51 -3.19 9.73 14.35
N ARG A 52 -2.00 9.19 14.59
CA ARG A 52 -1.57 7.83 14.20
C ARG A 52 -1.80 7.54 12.70
N PRO A 53 -1.23 8.33 11.77
CA PRO A 53 -1.45 8.11 10.35
C PRO A 53 -0.74 6.82 9.89
N ARG A 54 -1.49 5.88 9.32
CA ARG A 54 -0.95 4.59 8.82
C ARG A 54 -1.21 4.41 7.33
N GLY A 55 -2.35 3.82 6.95
CA GLY A 55 -2.74 3.61 5.55
C GLY A 55 -2.71 4.91 4.73
N ILE A 56 -2.13 4.85 3.53
CA ILE A 56 -2.03 5.98 2.62
C ILE A 56 -2.18 5.52 1.17
N THR A 57 -2.98 6.23 0.38
CA THR A 57 -3.07 6.01 -1.07
C THR A 57 -3.39 7.31 -1.79
N ILE A 58 -3.28 7.31 -3.11
CA ILE A 58 -3.57 8.46 -3.96
C ILE A 58 -4.58 8.05 -5.04
N SER A 59 -5.48 8.97 -5.42
CA SER A 59 -6.45 8.72 -6.48
C SER A 59 -5.75 8.41 -7.80
N PRO A 60 -6.36 7.62 -8.72
CA PRO A 60 -5.73 7.28 -9.99
C PRO A 60 -5.39 8.49 -10.87
N ASP A 61 -6.14 9.59 -10.72
CA ASP A 61 -5.88 10.86 -11.40
C ASP A 61 -4.91 11.78 -10.64
N GLY A 62 -4.39 11.32 -9.51
CA GLY A 62 -3.42 12.00 -8.66
C GLY A 62 -3.97 13.17 -7.86
N LYS A 63 -5.26 13.49 -7.91
CA LYS A 63 -5.80 14.73 -7.31
C LYS A 63 -6.08 14.66 -5.82
N GLU A 64 -6.22 13.47 -5.25
CA GLU A 64 -6.59 13.29 -3.85
C GLU A 64 -5.67 12.28 -3.19
N LEU A 65 -5.08 12.67 -2.05
CA LEU A 65 -4.29 11.80 -1.19
C LEU A 65 -5.12 11.43 0.04
N TYR A 66 -5.39 10.15 0.22
CA TYR A 66 -6.15 9.62 1.36
C TYR A 66 -5.18 9.12 2.42
N VAL A 67 -5.44 9.42 3.69
CA VAL A 67 -4.66 8.97 4.85
C VAL A 67 -5.60 8.46 5.93
N CYS A 68 -5.42 7.22 6.40
CA CYS A 68 -6.05 6.74 7.62
C CYS A 68 -5.44 7.48 8.80
N ALA A 69 -6.24 8.25 9.54
CA ALA A 69 -5.86 8.78 10.85
C ALA A 69 -6.54 7.89 11.89
N SER A 70 -5.86 6.80 12.27
CA SER A 70 -6.45 5.67 13.00
C SER A 70 -7.05 6.10 14.35
N ASP A 71 -6.33 6.91 15.12
CA ASP A 71 -6.81 7.44 16.42
C ASP A 71 -7.89 8.53 16.27
N ASP A 72 -8.18 8.99 15.05
CA ASP A 72 -9.25 9.97 14.76
C ASP A 72 -10.52 9.29 14.23
N ASP A 73 -10.54 7.96 14.06
CA ASP A 73 -11.64 7.18 13.47
C ASP A 73 -12.08 7.71 12.08
N ALA A 74 -11.12 8.20 11.27
CA ALA A 74 -11.43 8.88 10.01
C ALA A 74 -10.35 8.67 8.94
N VAL A 75 -10.78 8.78 7.67
CA VAL A 75 -9.86 8.97 6.54
C VAL A 75 -9.82 10.45 6.18
N ARG A 76 -8.63 11.05 6.25
CA ARG A 76 -8.40 12.45 5.85
C ARG A 76 -7.95 12.51 4.41
N VAL A 77 -8.48 13.47 3.65
CA VAL A 77 -8.20 13.64 2.23
C VAL A 77 -7.51 14.98 1.99
N PHE A 78 -6.38 14.95 1.30
CA PHE A 78 -5.53 16.11 1.07
C PHE A 78 -5.32 16.37 -0.42
N ASP A 79 -5.12 17.63 -0.76
CA ASP A 79 -4.58 18.05 -2.06
C ASP A 79 -3.06 17.75 -2.06
N PRO A 80 -2.56 16.87 -2.95
CA PRO A 80 -1.16 16.45 -2.94
C PRO A 80 -0.18 17.51 -3.47
N GLU A 81 -0.67 18.63 -4.01
CA GLU A 81 0.15 19.76 -4.42
C GLU A 81 0.32 20.81 -3.32
N THR A 82 -0.77 21.13 -2.63
CA THR A 82 -0.81 22.19 -1.63
C THR A 82 -0.76 21.69 -0.19
N TYR A 83 -0.91 20.37 0.00
CA TYR A 83 -0.98 19.68 1.30
C TYR A 83 -2.14 20.13 2.20
N LYS A 84 -3.13 20.80 1.62
CA LYS A 84 -4.32 21.23 2.33
C LYS A 84 -5.31 20.09 2.43
N GLU A 85 -5.89 19.91 3.62
CA GLU A 85 -7.03 19.01 3.80
C GLU A 85 -8.20 19.53 2.97
N LEU A 86 -8.75 18.64 2.14
CA LEU A 86 -9.89 18.90 1.26
C LEU A 86 -11.20 18.58 1.99
N HIS A 87 -11.24 17.42 2.62
CA HIS A 87 -12.38 16.89 3.37
C HIS A 87 -11.96 15.65 4.17
N THR A 88 -12.88 15.12 4.96
CA THR A 88 -12.77 13.81 5.60
C THR A 88 -13.80 12.85 5.01
N LEU A 89 -13.47 11.56 5.01
CA LEU A 89 -14.40 10.48 4.70
C LEU A 89 -14.75 9.74 6.01
N PRO A 90 -16.00 9.28 6.15
CA PRO A 90 -16.39 8.48 7.31
C PRO A 90 -15.64 7.15 7.34
N SER A 91 -15.52 6.60 8.52
CA SER A 91 -14.93 5.30 8.80
C SER A 91 -15.60 4.73 10.07
N GLY A 92 -15.42 3.44 10.33
CA GLY A 92 -15.56 2.88 11.68
C GLY A 92 -14.33 3.21 12.56
N PRO A 93 -14.35 2.77 13.83
CA PRO A 93 -13.25 2.97 14.76
C PRO A 93 -11.97 2.30 14.28
N ASP A 94 -10.84 2.91 14.64
CA ASP A 94 -9.49 2.42 14.38
C ASP A 94 -9.25 1.95 12.91
N PRO A 95 -9.37 2.83 11.90
CA PRO A 95 -9.05 2.47 10.53
C PRO A 95 -7.55 2.24 10.33
N GLU A 96 -7.19 1.09 9.78
CA GLU A 96 -5.79 0.68 9.66
C GLU A 96 -5.25 0.84 8.23
N LEU A 97 -5.62 -0.07 7.34
CA LEU A 97 -5.38 0.02 5.89
C LEU A 97 -6.70 0.20 5.13
N PHE A 98 -6.56 0.72 3.91
CA PHE A 98 -7.62 0.71 2.93
C PHE A 98 -7.08 0.32 1.55
N ALA A 99 -8.01 0.01 0.66
CA ALA A 99 -7.74 -0.07 -0.77
C ALA A 99 -8.73 0.85 -1.51
N LEU A 100 -8.23 1.62 -2.47
CA LEU A 100 -9.06 2.36 -3.40
C LEU A 100 -9.36 1.49 -4.60
N ASN A 101 -10.63 1.43 -5.03
CA ASN A 101 -10.99 0.79 -6.28
C ASN A 101 -10.14 1.36 -7.44
N PRO A 102 -9.66 0.56 -8.41
CA PRO A 102 -8.87 1.06 -9.54
C PRO A 102 -9.51 2.20 -10.35
N SER A 103 -10.84 2.32 -10.32
CA SER A 103 -11.57 3.43 -10.93
C SER A 103 -11.54 4.74 -10.13
N GLY A 104 -11.02 4.72 -8.90
CA GLY A 104 -11.02 5.82 -7.93
C GLY A 104 -12.24 5.86 -7.01
N ASN A 105 -13.17 4.89 -7.11
CA ASN A 105 -14.36 4.80 -6.25
C ASN A 105 -14.93 3.37 -6.27
N PRO A 106 -15.31 2.76 -5.14
CA PRO A 106 -15.25 3.27 -3.76
C PRO A 106 -13.89 3.05 -3.07
N LEU A 107 -13.77 3.55 -1.84
CA LEU A 107 -12.69 3.22 -0.89
C LEU A 107 -13.18 2.13 0.07
N TYR A 108 -12.36 1.10 0.30
CA TYR A 108 -12.64 0.00 1.23
C TYR A 108 -11.70 0.11 2.42
N ILE A 109 -12.23 0.25 3.64
CA ILE A 109 -11.47 0.59 4.85
C ILE A 109 -11.62 -0.55 5.85
N ALA A 110 -10.52 -1.10 6.36
CA ALA A 110 -10.56 -2.05 7.47
C ALA A 110 -10.64 -1.30 8.80
N ASN A 111 -11.60 -1.67 9.63
CA ASN A 111 -11.86 -1.08 10.94
C ASN A 111 -11.56 -2.10 12.03
N GLU A 112 -10.39 -1.97 12.66
CA GLU A 112 -9.81 -3.03 13.50
C GLU A 112 -10.69 -3.33 14.72
N ASP A 113 -11.20 -2.27 15.37
CA ASP A 113 -11.92 -2.34 16.65
C ASP A 113 -13.36 -2.89 16.54
N ASP A 114 -14.00 -2.79 15.37
CA ASP A 114 -15.40 -3.22 15.17
C ASP A 114 -15.55 -4.50 14.32
N ASN A 115 -14.45 -5.00 13.75
CA ASN A 115 -14.43 -6.18 12.89
C ASN A 115 -15.22 -5.99 11.59
N LEU A 116 -15.19 -4.78 11.04
CA LEU A 116 -15.85 -4.42 9.79
C LEU A 116 -14.86 -4.02 8.69
N VAL A 117 -15.32 -4.17 7.46
CA VAL A 117 -14.84 -3.36 6.34
C VAL A 117 -15.92 -2.34 5.98
N THR A 118 -15.59 -1.05 6.11
CA THR A 118 -16.47 0.04 5.69
C THR A 118 -16.18 0.41 4.23
N VAL A 119 -17.23 0.44 3.40
CA VAL A 119 -17.15 0.84 1.99
C VAL A 119 -17.68 2.26 1.85
N VAL A 120 -16.86 3.19 1.34
CA VAL A 120 -17.21 4.60 1.22
C VAL A 120 -17.15 5.06 -0.22
N ASP A 121 -18.21 5.73 -0.67
CA ASP A 121 -18.20 6.43 -1.95
C ASP A 121 -17.38 7.72 -1.82
N THR A 122 -16.26 7.80 -2.54
CA THR A 122 -15.31 8.91 -2.47
C THR A 122 -15.84 10.22 -3.06
N LYS A 123 -16.98 10.19 -3.76
CA LYS A 123 -17.56 11.38 -4.42
C LYS A 123 -18.67 12.02 -3.60
N SER A 124 -19.53 11.20 -3.00
CA SER A 124 -20.64 11.61 -2.14
C SER A 124 -20.29 11.58 -0.66
N HIS A 125 -19.16 10.96 -0.32
CA HIS A 125 -18.62 10.79 1.04
C HIS A 125 -19.60 10.03 1.95
N GLN A 126 -20.39 9.12 1.36
CA GLN A 126 -21.37 8.31 2.07
C GLN A 126 -20.86 6.88 2.21
N VAL A 127 -21.20 6.26 3.35
CA VAL A 127 -21.03 4.82 3.54
C VAL A 127 -22.01 4.10 2.61
N LEU A 128 -21.48 3.21 1.77
CA LEU A 128 -22.23 2.35 0.86
C LEU A 128 -22.59 1.01 1.51
N ALA A 129 -21.69 0.47 2.32
CA ALA A 129 -21.85 -0.80 3.01
C ALA A 129 -20.89 -0.91 4.20
N GLU A 130 -21.28 -1.75 5.15
CA GLU A 130 -20.46 -2.21 6.27
C GLU A 130 -20.48 -3.73 6.22
N ILE A 131 -19.30 -4.35 6.09
CA ILE A 131 -19.17 -5.77 5.82
C ILE A 131 -18.57 -6.44 7.06
N PRO A 132 -19.32 -7.26 7.80
CA PRO A 132 -18.78 -8.00 8.92
C PRO A 132 -17.72 -9.01 8.46
N VAL A 133 -16.52 -8.90 9.01
CA VAL A 133 -15.36 -9.77 8.72
C VAL A 133 -14.89 -10.47 10.00
N GLY A 134 -13.69 -11.05 9.98
CA GLY A 134 -13.06 -11.65 11.15
C GLY A 134 -12.48 -10.60 12.11
N VAL A 135 -12.00 -11.07 13.25
CA VAL A 135 -11.50 -10.20 14.34
C VAL A 135 -10.19 -9.52 13.99
N GLU A 136 -10.09 -8.22 14.32
CA GLU A 136 -8.95 -7.32 14.03
C GLU A 136 -8.63 -7.30 12.52
N PRO A 137 -9.54 -6.80 11.66
CA PRO A 137 -9.24 -6.62 10.24
C PRO A 137 -8.19 -5.53 10.05
N GLU A 138 -7.22 -5.79 9.17
CA GLU A 138 -6.15 -4.84 8.88
C GLU A 138 -5.91 -4.73 7.38
N GLY A 139 -5.26 -5.73 6.76
CA GLY A 139 -4.94 -5.71 5.33
C GLY A 139 -6.16 -5.60 4.43
N VAL A 140 -6.09 -4.75 3.41
CA VAL A 140 -7.14 -4.59 2.39
C VAL A 140 -6.52 -4.54 1.00
N ALA A 141 -7.04 -5.32 0.05
CA ALA A 141 -6.56 -5.33 -1.33
C ALA A 141 -7.69 -5.53 -2.33
N VAL A 142 -7.66 -4.83 -3.47
CA VAL A 142 -8.62 -4.99 -4.56
C VAL A 142 -7.93 -5.67 -5.74
N SER A 143 -8.57 -6.71 -6.27
CA SER A 143 -8.11 -7.41 -7.48
C SER A 143 -7.99 -6.47 -8.70
N PRO A 144 -7.10 -6.76 -9.67
CA PRO A 144 -6.91 -5.90 -10.84
C PRO A 144 -8.16 -5.66 -11.69
N ASP A 145 -9.09 -6.64 -11.73
CA ASP A 145 -10.37 -6.50 -12.43
C ASP A 145 -11.48 -5.86 -11.58
N ALA A 146 -11.12 -5.44 -10.36
CA ALA A 146 -11.95 -4.78 -9.36
C ALA A 146 -13.16 -5.58 -8.86
N LYS A 147 -13.23 -6.90 -9.11
CA LYS A 147 -14.39 -7.73 -8.71
C LYS A 147 -14.28 -8.36 -7.34
N THR A 148 -13.06 -8.60 -6.89
CA THR A 148 -12.76 -9.21 -5.60
C THR A 148 -12.00 -8.24 -4.72
N LEU A 149 -12.49 -8.06 -3.51
CA LEU A 149 -11.82 -7.42 -2.40
C LEU A 149 -11.30 -8.50 -1.45
N ILE A 150 -10.09 -8.33 -0.94
CA ILE A 150 -9.52 -9.13 0.13
C ILE A 150 -9.45 -8.27 1.37
N ASN A 151 -9.92 -8.81 2.49
CA ASN A 151 -9.58 -8.30 3.81
C ASN A 151 -8.89 -9.39 4.63
N THR A 152 -7.80 -9.05 5.33
CA THR A 152 -7.17 -9.96 6.28
C THR A 152 -7.61 -9.61 7.69
N SER A 153 -7.92 -10.63 8.48
CA SER A 153 -8.27 -10.48 9.89
C SER A 153 -7.23 -11.17 10.77
N GLU A 154 -6.50 -10.35 11.53
CA GLU A 154 -5.30 -10.71 12.27
C GLU A 154 -5.55 -11.84 13.27
N THR A 155 -6.51 -11.65 14.18
CA THR A 155 -6.76 -12.60 15.27
C THR A 155 -7.47 -13.86 14.80
N THR A 156 -8.28 -13.76 13.73
CA THR A 156 -8.97 -14.94 13.18
C THR A 156 -8.15 -15.72 12.16
N ASN A 157 -7.00 -15.20 11.73
CA ASN A 157 -6.09 -15.83 10.76
C ASN A 157 -6.79 -16.16 9.43
N MET A 158 -7.56 -15.20 8.92
CA MET A 158 -8.34 -15.36 7.69
C MET A 158 -8.01 -14.31 6.64
N ALA A 159 -8.11 -14.72 5.37
CA ALA A 159 -8.30 -13.84 4.23
C ALA A 159 -9.75 -13.99 3.74
N HIS A 160 -10.51 -12.91 3.83
CA HIS A 160 -11.90 -12.80 3.42
C HIS A 160 -11.97 -12.36 1.96
N PHE A 161 -12.56 -13.17 1.09
CA PHE A 161 -12.83 -12.83 -0.31
C PHE A 161 -14.24 -12.25 -0.39
N ILE A 162 -14.33 -11.00 -0.81
CA ILE A 162 -15.57 -10.22 -0.84
C ILE A 162 -15.87 -9.85 -2.30
N ASP A 163 -17.10 -10.08 -2.76
CA ASP A 163 -17.57 -9.61 -4.06
C ASP A 163 -17.85 -8.10 -3.98
N THR A 164 -17.20 -7.30 -4.84
CA THR A 164 -17.28 -5.84 -4.78
C THR A 164 -18.59 -5.27 -5.33
N SER A 165 -19.41 -6.08 -5.99
CA SER A 165 -20.71 -5.69 -6.53
C SER A 165 -21.86 -5.94 -5.54
N THR A 166 -21.72 -6.96 -4.69
CA THR A 166 -22.73 -7.32 -3.68
C THR A 166 -22.32 -6.95 -2.26
N PHE A 167 -21.02 -6.72 -2.01
CA PHE A 167 -20.43 -6.55 -0.69
C PHE A 167 -20.63 -7.75 0.24
N GLU A 168 -20.74 -8.94 -0.34
CA GLU A 168 -20.87 -10.19 0.41
C GLU A 168 -19.55 -10.97 0.40
N ILE A 169 -19.21 -11.58 1.53
CA ILE A 169 -18.12 -12.54 1.61
C ILE A 169 -18.52 -13.79 0.82
N VAL A 170 -17.76 -14.10 -0.23
CA VAL A 170 -17.94 -15.28 -1.07
C VAL A 170 -17.08 -16.45 -0.60
N HIS A 171 -15.89 -16.18 -0.04
CA HIS A 171 -15.02 -17.22 0.52
C HIS A 171 -14.24 -16.71 1.74
N ASN A 172 -13.91 -17.64 2.63
CA ASN A 172 -12.99 -17.42 3.74
C ASN A 172 -11.85 -18.43 3.63
N VAL A 173 -10.61 -17.94 3.59
CA VAL A 173 -9.43 -18.79 3.49
C VAL A 173 -8.61 -18.65 4.76
N LEU A 174 -8.39 -19.77 5.46
CA LEU A 174 -7.48 -19.82 6.59
C LEU A 174 -6.03 -19.63 6.10
N VAL A 175 -5.34 -18.69 6.74
CA VAL A 175 -3.92 -18.41 6.54
C VAL A 175 -3.18 -18.57 7.87
N ASP A 176 -1.86 -18.35 7.87
CA ASP A 176 -1.07 -18.44 9.10
C ASP A 176 -1.27 -17.24 10.02
N GLN A 177 -0.67 -17.32 11.21
CA GLN A 177 -1.00 -16.45 12.33
C GLN A 177 -0.73 -14.97 12.04
N ARG A 178 -1.71 -14.11 12.35
CA ARG A 178 -1.66 -12.65 12.25
C ARG A 178 -1.41 -12.13 10.82
N PRO A 179 -2.34 -12.33 9.89
CA PRO A 179 -2.18 -11.84 8.52
C PRO A 179 -2.31 -10.31 8.42
N ARG A 180 -1.29 -9.66 7.87
CA ARG A 180 -1.14 -8.19 7.81
C ARG A 180 -1.52 -7.58 6.47
N TYR A 181 -1.19 -8.26 5.38
CA TYR A 181 -1.24 -7.67 4.03
C TYR A 181 -1.60 -8.70 2.98
N ALA A 182 -2.25 -8.22 1.92
CA ALA A 182 -2.63 -9.00 0.76
C ALA A 182 -2.17 -8.26 -0.51
N GLU A 183 -1.57 -8.96 -1.47
CA GLU A 183 -1.10 -8.39 -2.73
C GLU A 183 -1.43 -9.33 -3.89
N PHE A 184 -2.16 -8.82 -4.88
CA PHE A 184 -2.41 -9.54 -6.14
C PHE A 184 -1.23 -9.36 -7.10
N THR A 185 -0.96 -10.38 -7.91
CA THR A 185 -0.17 -10.16 -9.14
C THR A 185 -0.96 -9.27 -10.11
N ALA A 186 -0.26 -8.51 -10.95
CA ALA A 186 -0.89 -7.61 -11.91
C ALA A 186 -1.84 -8.31 -12.90
N ASP A 187 -1.60 -9.60 -13.17
CA ASP A 187 -2.48 -10.43 -14.01
C ASP A 187 -3.67 -11.05 -13.27
N GLY A 188 -3.78 -10.81 -11.95
CA GLY A 188 -4.84 -11.30 -11.07
C GLY A 188 -4.82 -12.81 -10.82
N LYS A 189 -3.77 -13.53 -11.22
CA LYS A 189 -3.71 -15.00 -11.12
C LYS A 189 -3.16 -15.52 -9.80
N LYS A 190 -2.45 -14.70 -9.01
CA LYS A 190 -1.99 -15.07 -7.68
C LYS A 190 -2.35 -13.99 -6.67
N LEU A 191 -2.62 -14.43 -5.46
CA LEU A 191 -2.73 -13.60 -4.26
C LEU A 191 -1.70 -14.07 -3.24
N TYR A 192 -0.91 -13.13 -2.74
CA TYR A 192 0.03 -13.34 -1.65
C TYR A 192 -0.56 -12.73 -0.38
N VAL A 193 -0.59 -13.50 0.72
CA VAL A 193 -1.03 -13.01 2.03
C VAL A 193 0.07 -13.22 3.05
N SER A 194 0.61 -12.13 3.60
CA SER A 194 1.63 -12.21 4.66
C SER A 194 0.98 -12.56 6.00
N ALA A 195 1.66 -13.39 6.79
CA ALA A 195 1.32 -13.73 8.17
C ALA A 195 2.50 -13.36 9.07
N GLU A 196 2.39 -12.24 9.80
CA GLU A 196 3.50 -11.65 10.55
C GLU A 196 4.03 -12.63 11.60
N ILE A 197 3.16 -13.08 12.50
CA ILE A 197 3.56 -14.01 13.57
C ILE A 197 3.76 -15.42 13.02
N GLY A 198 3.01 -15.80 11.98
CA GLY A 198 3.17 -17.06 11.28
C GLY A 198 4.54 -17.22 10.60
N GLY A 199 5.23 -16.12 10.29
CA GLY A 199 6.54 -16.14 9.64
C GLY A 199 6.50 -16.61 8.18
N THR A 200 5.33 -16.54 7.54
CA THR A 200 5.11 -17.08 6.19
C THR A 200 4.31 -16.13 5.29
N VAL A 201 4.42 -16.33 3.98
CA VAL A 201 3.49 -15.77 3.00
C VAL A 201 2.71 -16.92 2.37
N SER A 202 1.39 -16.89 2.49
CA SER A 202 0.50 -17.82 1.80
C SER A 202 0.35 -17.41 0.33
N VAL A 203 0.45 -18.37 -0.57
CA VAL A 203 0.25 -18.19 -2.02
C VAL A 203 -1.04 -18.89 -2.40
N ILE A 204 -1.97 -18.12 -2.98
CA ILE A 204 -3.28 -18.60 -3.43
C ILE A 204 -3.34 -18.37 -4.95
N ASN A 205 -3.44 -19.44 -5.74
CA ASN A 205 -3.64 -19.34 -7.18
C ASN A 205 -5.13 -19.12 -7.49
N LEU A 206 -5.40 -18.19 -8.39
CA LEU A 206 -6.72 -17.72 -8.76
C LEU A 206 -7.03 -18.05 -10.22
N GLY A 207 -8.32 -18.19 -10.54
CA GLY A 207 -8.80 -18.51 -11.89
C GLY A 207 -8.96 -20.00 -12.21
N GLY A 208 -8.76 -20.88 -11.22
CA GLY A 208 -9.15 -22.30 -11.30
C GLY A 208 -10.63 -22.52 -10.99
N GLU A 209 -11.14 -23.72 -11.28
CA GLU A 209 -12.47 -24.14 -10.81
C GLU A 209 -12.43 -24.44 -9.31
N GLY A 210 -13.38 -23.88 -8.54
CA GLY A 210 -13.55 -24.18 -7.11
C GLY A 210 -13.21 -23.01 -6.18
N GLU A 211 -13.26 -23.29 -4.87
CA GLU A 211 -12.99 -22.32 -3.82
C GLU A 211 -11.49 -21.99 -3.73
N PRO A 212 -11.11 -20.70 -3.55
CA PRO A 212 -9.72 -20.32 -3.30
C PRO A 212 -9.16 -21.04 -2.08
N LYS A 213 -7.89 -21.45 -2.15
CA LYS A 213 -7.18 -22.12 -1.06
C LYS A 213 -5.69 -21.83 -1.11
N VAL A 214 -5.01 -21.98 0.03
CA VAL A 214 -3.55 -21.85 0.08
C VAL A 214 -2.91 -23.03 -0.67
N ASP A 215 -2.18 -22.74 -1.74
CA ASP A 215 -1.48 -23.73 -2.56
C ASP A 215 -0.04 -23.94 -2.09
N LYS A 216 0.60 -22.87 -1.63
CA LYS A 216 1.99 -22.87 -1.16
C LYS A 216 2.16 -21.87 -0.02
N LYS A 217 3.16 -22.13 0.82
CA LYS A 217 3.64 -21.19 1.83
C LYS A 217 5.10 -20.89 1.55
N ILE A 218 5.44 -19.61 1.49
CA ILE A 218 6.82 -19.14 1.42
C ILE A 218 7.30 -18.94 2.85
N SER A 219 8.43 -19.55 3.18
CA SER A 219 9.14 -19.36 4.44
C SER A 219 10.46 -18.66 4.18
N PHE A 220 11.03 -18.05 5.21
CA PHE A 220 12.25 -17.27 5.09
C PHE A 220 13.37 -17.86 5.96
N GLU A 221 14.61 -17.72 5.48
CA GLU A 221 15.82 -18.13 6.20
C GLU A 221 16.92 -17.10 5.96
N VAL A 222 17.20 -16.29 6.98
CA VAL A 222 18.28 -15.28 6.93
C VAL A 222 19.38 -15.71 7.91
N PRO A 223 20.63 -15.91 7.45
CA PRO A 223 21.72 -16.33 8.32
C PRO A 223 21.89 -15.41 9.53
N GLY A 224 21.87 -15.99 10.73
CA GLY A 224 22.05 -15.27 11.99
C GLY A 224 20.81 -14.54 12.51
N VAL A 225 19.65 -14.68 11.84
CA VAL A 225 18.37 -14.15 12.31
C VAL A 225 17.51 -15.31 12.80
N LEU A 226 16.92 -15.15 13.99
CA LEU A 226 16.00 -16.14 14.55
C LEU A 226 14.71 -16.20 13.73
N HIS A 227 14.12 -17.39 13.61
CA HIS A 227 12.92 -17.58 12.80
C HIS A 227 11.75 -16.71 13.27
N GLU A 228 11.61 -16.50 14.59
CA GLU A 228 10.56 -15.67 15.18
C GLU A 228 10.69 -14.18 14.83
N TRP A 229 11.83 -13.74 14.28
CA TRP A 229 12.07 -12.37 13.83
C TRP A 229 11.81 -12.19 12.32
N LEU A 230 11.65 -13.29 11.58
CA LEU A 230 11.37 -13.30 10.14
C LEU A 230 9.87 -13.14 9.88
N GLN A 231 9.34 -12.00 10.30
CA GLN A 231 7.91 -11.72 10.30
C GLN A 231 7.51 -10.90 9.07
N PRO A 232 6.84 -11.49 8.06
CA PRO A 232 6.45 -10.79 6.84
C PRO A 232 5.31 -9.81 7.08
N VAL A 233 5.39 -8.64 6.48
CA VAL A 233 4.39 -7.56 6.58
C VAL A 233 3.96 -7.10 5.18
N GLY A 234 4.40 -5.93 4.69
CA GLY A 234 4.07 -5.43 3.37
C GLY A 234 4.62 -6.30 2.23
N ILE A 235 3.84 -6.41 1.15
CA ILE A 235 4.18 -7.15 -0.06
C ILE A 235 3.97 -6.25 -1.28
N LYS A 236 4.88 -6.32 -2.26
CA LYS A 236 4.65 -5.75 -3.60
C LYS A 236 5.08 -6.70 -4.71
N ALA A 237 4.25 -6.81 -5.74
CA ALA A 237 4.54 -7.57 -6.95
C ALA A 237 4.87 -6.62 -8.11
N THR A 238 5.92 -6.90 -8.88
CA THR A 238 6.19 -6.14 -10.10
C THR A 238 5.12 -6.39 -11.15
N SER A 239 4.79 -5.35 -11.92
CA SER A 239 3.78 -5.37 -12.98
C SER A 239 4.07 -6.37 -14.09
N ASP A 240 5.35 -6.66 -14.34
CA ASP A 240 5.79 -7.68 -15.30
C ASP A 240 5.70 -9.12 -14.78
N GLY A 241 5.31 -9.30 -13.51
CA GLY A 241 5.18 -10.59 -12.85
C GLY A 241 6.51 -11.34 -12.69
N SER A 242 7.63 -10.62 -12.62
CA SER A 242 8.97 -11.22 -12.45
C SER A 242 9.42 -11.31 -10.99
N ARG A 243 8.97 -10.39 -10.13
CA ARG A 243 9.42 -10.30 -8.73
C ARG A 243 8.29 -10.03 -7.75
N ILE A 244 8.44 -10.60 -6.56
CA ILE A 244 7.72 -10.19 -5.35
C ILE A 244 8.74 -9.71 -4.33
N PHE A 245 8.45 -8.60 -3.67
CA PHE A 245 9.21 -8.07 -2.54
C PHE A 245 8.38 -8.21 -1.28
N VAL A 246 8.99 -8.71 -0.20
CA VAL A 246 8.32 -8.91 1.10
C VAL A 246 9.15 -8.28 2.20
N ALA A 247 8.57 -7.34 2.94
CA ALA A 247 9.20 -6.77 4.11
C ALA A 247 9.17 -7.76 5.27
N LEU A 248 10.32 -8.04 5.88
CA LEU A 248 10.47 -8.88 7.08
C LEU A 248 10.77 -7.97 8.28
N GLY A 249 9.70 -7.58 8.98
CA GLY A 249 9.66 -6.41 9.85
C GLY A 249 10.81 -6.33 10.85
N PRO A 250 10.84 -7.18 11.88
CA PRO A 250 11.91 -7.18 12.89
C PRO A 250 13.29 -7.58 12.36
N ALA A 251 13.36 -8.23 11.20
CA ALA A 251 14.60 -8.74 10.63
C ALA A 251 15.42 -7.71 9.86
N ASN A 252 14.86 -6.50 9.61
CA ASN A 252 15.51 -5.45 8.81
C ASN A 252 15.90 -5.98 7.41
N ARG A 253 14.99 -6.75 6.81
CA ARG A 253 15.19 -7.35 5.48
C ARG A 253 13.99 -7.12 4.59
N VAL A 254 14.25 -6.93 3.30
CA VAL A 254 13.27 -7.18 2.24
C VAL A 254 13.68 -8.43 1.50
N ALA A 255 12.84 -9.47 1.51
CA ALA A 255 13.05 -10.67 0.71
C ALA A 255 12.71 -10.37 -0.76
N VAL A 256 13.56 -10.82 -1.67
CA VAL A 256 13.32 -10.81 -3.13
C VAL A 256 12.94 -12.21 -3.54
N ILE A 257 11.81 -12.35 -4.21
CA ILE A 257 11.21 -13.66 -4.56
C ILE A 257 10.95 -13.70 -6.06
N ASP A 258 11.26 -14.83 -6.69
CA ASP A 258 10.85 -15.09 -8.07
C ASP A 258 9.34 -15.38 -8.12
N ALA A 259 8.57 -14.52 -8.78
CA ALA A 259 7.11 -14.61 -8.78
C ALA A 259 6.55 -15.83 -9.55
N LYS A 260 7.36 -16.47 -10.39
CA LYS A 260 6.93 -17.64 -11.18
C LYS A 260 7.04 -18.91 -10.34
N THR A 261 8.13 -19.05 -9.60
CA THR A 261 8.47 -20.25 -8.80
C THR A 261 8.10 -20.11 -7.32
N ASP A 262 7.86 -18.88 -6.86
CA ASP A 262 7.66 -18.52 -5.45
C ASP A 262 8.86 -18.95 -4.59
N GLU A 263 10.07 -18.87 -5.15
CA GLU A 263 11.34 -19.14 -4.45
C GLU A 263 11.98 -17.84 -4.00
N VAL A 264 12.49 -17.82 -2.77
CA VAL A 264 13.25 -16.68 -2.24
C VAL A 264 14.64 -16.69 -2.87
N LEU A 265 15.00 -15.57 -3.50
CA LEU A 265 16.25 -15.39 -4.24
C LEU A 265 17.33 -14.70 -3.39
N ASP A 266 16.93 -13.64 -2.67
CA ASP A 266 17.87 -12.81 -1.90
C ASP A 266 17.17 -12.07 -0.75
N TYR A 267 17.96 -11.46 0.12
CA TYR A 267 17.51 -10.62 1.24
C TYR A 267 18.28 -9.31 1.27
N LEU A 268 17.57 -8.21 1.02
CA LEU A 268 18.14 -6.87 1.02
C LEU A 268 18.15 -6.30 2.44
N LEU A 269 19.31 -5.84 2.92
CA LEU A 269 19.43 -5.16 4.21
C LEU A 269 18.85 -3.74 4.11
N VAL A 270 17.82 -3.47 4.91
CA VAL A 270 17.14 -2.16 5.01
C VAL A 270 17.25 -1.60 6.44
N GLY A 271 16.57 -0.50 6.71
CA GLY A 271 16.48 0.11 8.04
C GLY A 271 15.77 -0.78 9.07
N GLN A 272 15.62 -0.25 10.28
CA GLN A 272 15.10 -0.99 11.42
C GLN A 272 13.56 -1.00 11.45
N ARG A 273 12.98 -2.19 11.66
CA ARG A 273 11.53 -2.42 11.68
C ARG A 273 10.85 -1.99 10.37
N VAL A 274 11.06 -2.79 9.34
CA VAL A 274 10.49 -2.54 8.00
C VAL A 274 8.97 -2.79 7.99
N TRP A 275 8.21 -2.02 7.20
CA TRP A 275 6.75 -2.10 7.12
C TRP A 275 6.23 -2.22 5.69
N GLN A 276 5.78 -1.11 5.10
CA GLN A 276 5.13 -1.06 3.80
C GLN A 276 6.08 -0.56 2.72
N MET A 277 5.67 -0.72 1.47
CA MET A 277 6.47 -0.33 0.32
C MET A 277 5.62 0.05 -0.89
N ALA A 278 6.16 0.91 -1.74
CA ALA A 278 5.52 1.36 -2.97
C ALA A 278 6.54 1.56 -4.09
N PHE A 279 6.17 1.16 -5.30
CA PHE A 279 6.98 1.42 -6.48
C PHE A 279 6.84 2.87 -6.95
N THR A 280 7.90 3.43 -7.49
CA THR A 280 7.81 4.62 -8.34
C THR A 280 7.14 4.28 -9.67
N PRO A 281 6.56 5.26 -10.38
CA PRO A 281 6.06 5.03 -11.73
C PRO A 281 7.12 4.37 -12.63
N GLY A 282 6.71 3.30 -13.33
CA GLY A 282 7.63 2.50 -14.15
C GLY A 282 8.50 1.50 -13.38
N GLU A 283 8.31 1.38 -12.05
CA GLU A 283 8.96 0.38 -11.19
C GLU A 283 10.50 0.44 -11.20
N GLU A 284 11.08 1.62 -11.45
CA GLU A 284 12.53 1.81 -11.36
C GLU A 284 13.03 1.64 -9.92
N PHE A 285 12.30 2.22 -8.96
CA PHE A 285 12.61 2.14 -7.54
C PHE A 285 11.44 1.61 -6.72
N LEU A 286 11.78 0.90 -5.66
CA LEU A 286 10.88 0.51 -4.58
C LEU A 286 11.26 1.29 -3.33
N VAL A 287 10.33 2.07 -2.80
CA VAL A 287 10.49 2.82 -1.56
C VAL A 287 9.91 2.00 -0.42
N VAL A 288 10.68 1.82 0.65
CA VAL A 288 10.32 0.96 1.78
C VAL A 288 10.43 1.73 3.09
N THR A 289 9.39 1.69 3.93
CA THR A 289 9.38 2.37 5.23
C THR A 289 10.05 1.55 6.33
N ASN A 290 10.87 2.19 7.17
CA ASN A 290 11.49 1.57 8.33
C ASN A 290 11.19 2.38 9.60
N GLY A 291 10.29 1.84 10.42
CA GLY A 291 9.71 2.55 11.56
C GLY A 291 10.75 2.94 12.62
N ASN A 292 11.57 1.99 13.07
CA ASN A 292 12.45 2.23 14.22
C ASN A 292 13.69 3.06 13.88
N SER A 293 14.09 3.10 12.61
CA SER A 293 15.20 3.94 12.14
C SER A 293 14.75 5.32 11.62
N ASN A 294 13.44 5.59 11.58
CA ASN A 294 12.88 6.86 11.10
C ASN A 294 13.37 7.25 9.69
N ASP A 295 13.45 6.26 8.80
CA ASP A 295 13.93 6.44 7.43
C ASP A 295 13.11 5.60 6.43
N VAL A 296 13.31 5.90 5.15
CA VAL A 296 12.92 4.99 4.06
C VAL A 296 14.16 4.45 3.36
N SER A 297 14.12 3.19 2.94
CA SER A 297 15.12 2.59 2.06
C SER A 297 14.66 2.64 0.61
N ILE A 298 15.54 3.07 -0.28
CA ILE A 298 15.31 3.10 -1.72
C ILE A 298 16.03 1.92 -2.36
N ILE A 299 15.27 1.04 -3.00
CA ILE A 299 15.76 -0.14 -3.70
C ILE A 299 15.67 0.11 -5.20
N ASP A 300 16.77 -0.04 -5.94
CA ASP A 300 16.76 -0.19 -7.39
C ASP A 300 16.21 -1.59 -7.72
N VAL A 301 15.05 -1.63 -8.37
CA VAL A 301 14.29 -2.86 -8.60
C VAL A 301 15.01 -3.78 -9.57
N LYS A 302 15.62 -3.22 -10.62
CA LYS A 302 16.32 -3.99 -11.65
C LYS A 302 17.64 -4.55 -11.12
N ALA A 303 18.36 -3.76 -10.33
CA ALA A 303 19.61 -4.17 -9.73
C ALA A 303 19.42 -5.03 -8.47
N GLU A 304 18.20 -5.06 -7.92
CA GLU A 304 17.84 -5.71 -6.65
C GLU A 304 18.76 -5.24 -5.51
N LYS A 305 18.95 -3.92 -5.39
CA LYS A 305 19.91 -3.34 -4.44
C LYS A 305 19.35 -2.11 -3.74
N VAL A 306 19.57 -2.03 -2.44
CA VAL A 306 19.37 -0.79 -1.68
C VAL A 306 20.45 0.21 -2.09
N ILE A 307 20.03 1.36 -2.60
CA ILE A 307 20.93 2.41 -3.11
C ILE A 307 20.99 3.63 -2.18
N ARG A 308 20.01 3.80 -1.29
CA ARG A 308 19.92 4.96 -0.41
C ARG A 308 19.05 4.66 0.80
N SER A 309 19.37 5.30 1.92
CA SER A 309 18.47 5.50 3.06
C SER A 309 18.22 7.01 3.19
N VAL A 310 16.96 7.38 3.45
CA VAL A 310 16.50 8.78 3.48
C VAL A 310 15.74 9.02 4.77
N PRO A 311 16.21 9.91 5.66
CA PRO A 311 15.49 10.25 6.89
C PRO A 311 14.11 10.85 6.61
N VAL A 312 13.11 10.42 7.38
CA VAL A 312 11.73 10.95 7.34
C VAL A 312 11.27 11.30 8.78
N GLY A 313 9.97 11.41 9.02
CA GLY A 313 9.43 11.66 10.36
C GLY A 313 9.49 10.43 11.27
N GLU A 314 8.88 10.55 12.45
CA GLU A 314 8.95 9.53 13.49
C GLU A 314 8.04 8.32 13.18
N GLN A 315 8.63 7.12 13.21
CA GLN A 315 7.97 5.84 12.94
C GLN A 315 7.22 5.82 11.61
N PRO A 316 7.91 5.92 10.46
CA PRO A 316 7.26 5.82 9.17
C PRO A 316 6.64 4.43 8.99
N TRP A 317 5.41 4.41 8.47
CA TRP A 317 4.61 3.19 8.37
C TRP A 317 4.16 2.93 6.92
N GLY A 318 3.34 3.82 6.36
CA GLY A 318 2.80 3.72 5.01
C GLY A 318 3.57 4.57 4.00
N VAL A 319 3.51 4.18 2.73
CA VAL A 319 4.10 4.96 1.64
C VAL A 319 3.27 4.82 0.36
N VAL A 320 3.10 5.92 -0.37
CA VAL A 320 2.54 5.93 -1.72
C VAL A 320 3.36 6.87 -2.61
N VAL A 321 3.48 6.53 -3.90
CA VAL A 321 4.11 7.39 -4.90
C VAL A 321 3.04 7.94 -5.82
N ALA A 322 3.10 9.24 -6.09
CA ALA A 322 2.17 9.87 -7.02
C ALA A 322 2.31 9.31 -8.45
N PRO A 323 1.20 9.19 -9.20
CA PRO A 323 1.24 8.83 -10.60
C PRO A 323 1.92 9.93 -11.43
N ASN A 324 2.34 9.56 -12.65
CA ASN A 324 2.93 10.49 -13.62
C ASN A 324 1.94 11.52 -14.15
#